data_AF-A0A533WTR8-F1
#
_entry.id   AF-A0A533WTR8-F1
#
_cell.length_a   1.000
_cell.length_b   1.000
_cell.length_c   1.000
_cell.angle_alpha   90.00
_cell.angle_beta   90.00
_cell.angle_gamma   90.00
#
_symmetry.space_group_name_H-M   'P 1'
#
loop_
_entity.id
_entity.type
_entity.pdbx_description
1 polymer ?
#
loop_
_entity_poly.entity_id
_entity_poly.type
_entity_poly.pdbx_seq_one_letter_code
_entity_poly.pdbx_strand_id
1 'polypeptide(L)' 'MSNWDEDFIRLVDNFVAETKDPKILDEISQLDRESRLLGISFYDMYCVVLQDVTGHQYLVAEFKTYTSLKKS' A
#
# COMPACT_ATOMS: atom_id res chain seq x y z
N MET A 1 10.31 16.31 4.70
CA MET A 1 9.23 15.56 4.03
C MET A 1 8.00 16.47 4.02
N SER A 2 7.19 16.41 2.97
CA SER A 2 5.99 17.23 2.90
C SER A 2 4.88 16.59 3.75
N ASN A 3 3.93 17.38 4.26
CA ASN A 3 2.79 16.85 5.02
C ASN A 3 2.01 15.76 4.25
N TRP A 4 2.00 15.85 2.91
CA TRP A 4 1.35 14.88 2.04
C TRP A 4 2.04 13.51 2.07
N ASP A 5 3.36 13.46 2.26
CA ASP A 5 4.12 12.21 2.35
C ASP A 5 3.81 11.51 3.68
N GLU A 6 3.74 12.26 4.78
CA GLU A 6 3.43 11.73 6.11
C GLU A 6 1.98 11.20 6.20
N ASP A 7 1.03 11.93 5.60
CA ASP A 7 -0.37 11.48 5.54
C ASP A 7 -0.52 10.19 4.72
N PHE A 8 0.22 10.07 3.61
CA PHE A 8 0.23 8.85 2.80
C PHE A 8 0.84 7.67 3.57
N ILE A 9 2.02 7.87 4.18
CA ILE A 9 2.68 6.85 5.01
C ILE A 9 1.73 6.36 6.09
N ARG A 10 1.09 7.27 6.83
CA ARG A 10 0.14 6.92 7.89
C ARG A 10 -1.07 6.16 7.35
N LEU A 11 -1.57 6.52 6.18
CA LEU A 11 -2.71 5.86 5.55
C LEU A 11 -2.39 4.42 5.16
N VAL A 12 -1.21 4.20 4.57
CA VAL A 12 -0.70 2.87 4.22
C VAL A 12 -0.46 2.06 5.50
N ASP A 13 0.22 2.60 6.50
CA ASP A 13 0.47 1.91 7.77
C ASP A 13 -0.83 1.47 8.45
N ASN A 14 -1.83 2.35 8.50
CA ASN A 14 -3.13 2.01 9.07
C ASN A 14 -3.83 0.91 8.27
N PHE A 15 -3.77 0.97 6.93
CA PHE A 15 -4.35 -0.09 6.09
C PHE A 15 -3.68 -1.45 6.35
N VAL A 16 -2.34 -1.49 6.39
CA VAL A 16 -1.58 -2.72 6.65
C VAL A 16 -1.89 -3.28 8.04
N ALA A 17 -2.06 -2.42 9.06
CA ALA A 17 -2.39 -2.83 10.41
C ALA A 17 -3.84 -3.34 10.56
N GLU A 18 -4.78 -2.68 9.87
CA GLU A 18 -6.21 -2.97 9.97
C GLU A 18 -6.64 -4.14 9.08
N THR A 19 -5.98 -4.35 7.93
CA THR A 19 -6.34 -5.45 7.02
C THR A 19 -6.16 -6.81 7.70
N LYS A 20 -7.14 -7.69 7.47
CA LYS A 20 -7.16 -9.07 7.97
C LYS A 20 -7.22 -10.09 6.83
N ASP A 21 -7.23 -9.64 5.59
CA ASP A 21 -7.25 -10.53 4.45
C ASP A 21 -5.84 -11.14 4.24
N PRO A 22 -5.68 -12.47 4.36
CA PRO A 22 -4.37 -13.11 4.24
C PRO A 22 -3.75 -12.97 2.86
N LYS A 23 -4.55 -12.83 1.78
CA LYS A 23 -4.02 -12.64 0.42
C LYS A 23 -3.41 -11.26 0.25
N ILE A 24 -4.07 -10.24 0.80
CA ILE A 24 -3.57 -8.85 0.79
C ILE A 24 -2.28 -8.76 1.62
N LEU A 25 -2.26 -9.39 2.79
CA LEU A 25 -1.07 -9.42 3.66
C LEU A 25 0.13 -10.13 3.00
N ASP A 26 -0.12 -11.23 2.28
CA ASP A 26 0.92 -11.91 1.51
C ASP A 26 1.45 -11.01 0.39
N GLU A 27 0.57 -10.36 -0.37
CA GLU A 27 0.94 -9.43 -1.44
C GLU A 27 1.76 -8.23 -0.91
N ILE A 28 1.35 -7.61 0.19
CA ILE A 28 2.12 -6.56 0.88
C ILE A 28 3.50 -7.06 1.29
N SER A 29 3.58 -8.30 1.80
CA SER A 29 4.85 -8.90 2.20
C SER A 29 5.77 -9.17 1.00
N GLN A 30 5.21 -9.48 -0.17
CA GLN A 30 5.97 -9.61 -1.42
C GLN A 30 6.50 -8.25 -1.88
N LEU A 31 5.65 -7.22 -1.89
CA LEU A 31 6.06 -5.85 -2.25
C LEU A 31 7.17 -5.31 -1.34
N ASP A 32 7.09 -5.58 -0.05
CA ASP A 32 8.14 -5.20 0.92
C ASP A 32 9.45 -5.97 0.70
N ARG A 33 9.41 -7.20 0.21
CA ARG A 33 10.63 -7.91 -0.20
C ARG A 33 11.21 -7.33 -1.49
N GLU A 34 10.36 -7.06 -2.48
CA GLU A 34 10.77 -6.49 -3.76
C GLU A 34 11.35 -5.08 -3.61
N SER A 35 10.76 -4.23 -2.77
CA SER A 35 11.28 -2.88 -2.49
C SER A 35 12.72 -2.93 -1.97
N ARG A 36 13.00 -3.84 -1.03
CA ARG A 36 14.34 -4.07 -0.48
C ARG A 36 15.33 -4.58 -1.53
N LEU A 37 14.90 -5.46 -2.43
CA LEU A 37 15.74 -5.96 -3.52
C LEU A 37 16.11 -4.85 -4.52
N LEU A 38 15.18 -3.92 -4.75
CA LEU A 38 15.39 -2.77 -5.63
C LEU A 38 16.08 -1.58 -4.93
N GLY A 39 16.22 -1.63 -3.61
CA GLY A 39 16.83 -0.55 -2.83
C GLY A 39 15.96 0.70 -2.70
N ILE A 40 14.64 0.57 -2.86
CA ILE A 40 13.67 1.66 -2.70
C ILE A 40 12.87 1.47 -1.41
N SER A 41 12.18 2.53 -0.97
CA SER A 41 11.31 2.38 0.20
C SER A 41 10.07 1.56 -0.14
N PHE A 42 9.48 0.91 0.87
CA PHE A 42 8.19 0.24 0.72
C PHE A 42 7.10 1.19 0.20
N TYR A 43 7.08 2.44 0.67
CA TYR A 43 6.09 3.43 0.24
C TYR A 43 6.28 3.85 -1.23
N ASP A 44 7.53 3.95 -1.71
CA ASP A 44 7.80 4.20 -3.13
C ASP A 44 7.32 3.04 -4.00
N MET A 45 7.57 1.80 -3.56
CA MET A 45 7.03 0.61 -4.23
C MET A 45 5.49 0.61 -4.24
N TYR A 46 4.88 0.95 -3.11
CA TYR A 46 3.43 1.03 -2.99
C TYR A 46 2.84 2.10 -3.92
N CYS A 47 3.52 3.24 -4.09
CA CYS A 47 3.16 4.26 -5.08
C CYS A 47 3.21 3.72 -6.51
N VAL A 48 4.23 2.94 -6.88
CA VAL A 48 4.34 2.30 -8.19
C VAL A 48 3.14 1.37 -8.43
N VAL A 49 2.79 0.54 -7.45
CA VAL A 49 1.63 -0.37 -7.51
C VAL A 49 0.30 0.38 -7.67
N LEU A 50 0.16 1.52 -7.00
CA LEU A 50 -1.05 2.35 -7.14
C LEU A 50 -1.17 3.01 -8.53
N GLN A 51 -0.04 3.24 -9.22
CA GLN A 51 0.01 3.82 -10.57
C GLN A 51 -0.12 2.74 -11.66
N ASP A 52 0.54 1.60 -11.48
CA ASP A 52 0.45 0.44 -12.36
C ASP A 52 -0.34 -0.69 -11.68
N VAL A 53 -1.65 -0.61 -11.83
CA VAL A 53 -2.62 -1.54 -11.21
C VAL A 53 -2.54 -2.95 -11.83
N THR A 54 -1.74 -3.14 -12.87
CA THR A 54 -1.63 -4.39 -13.62
C THR A 54 -0.95 -5.44 -12.74
N GLY A 55 -1.72 -6.44 -12.26
CA GLY A 55 -1.22 -7.51 -11.40
C GLY A 55 -1.56 -7.35 -9.91
N HIS A 56 -1.90 -6.14 -9.46
CA HIS A 56 -2.20 -5.81 -8.06
C HIS A 56 -3.64 -5.33 -7.85
N GLN A 57 -4.55 -5.71 -8.76
CA GLN A 57 -5.92 -5.21 -8.81
C GLN A 57 -6.67 -5.40 -7.49
N TYR A 58 -6.41 -6.51 -6.79
CA TYR A 58 -7.10 -6.83 -5.55
C TYR A 58 -6.62 -5.93 -4.39
N LEU A 59 -5.31 -5.86 -4.15
CA LEU A 59 -4.70 -4.95 -3.18
C LEU A 59 -5.13 -3.50 -3.42
N VAL A 60 -5.04 -3.03 -4.67
CA VAL A 60 -5.38 -1.65 -5.02
C VAL A 60 -6.87 -1.37 -4.82
N ALA A 61 -7.76 -2.31 -5.17
CA ALA A 61 -9.19 -2.14 -4.94
C ALA A 61 -9.54 -2.04 -3.45
N GLU A 62 -8.97 -2.92 -2.63
CA GLU A 62 -9.19 -2.92 -1.18
C GLU A 62 -8.62 -1.67 -0.50
N PHE A 63 -7.43 -1.24 -0.91
CA PHE A 63 -6.87 0.03 -0.44
C PHE A 63 -7.77 1.21 -0.82
N LYS A 64 -8.29 1.28 -2.06
CA LYS A 64 -9.23 2.34 -2.49
C LYS A 64 -10.52 2.33 -1.68
N THR A 65 -11.08 1.15 -1.40
CA THR A 65 -12.25 0.99 -0.53
C THR A 65 -11.96 1.51 0.87
N TYR A 66 -10.84 1.08 1.46
CA TYR A 66 -10.40 1.52 2.78
C TYR A 66 -10.25 3.05 2.88
N THR A 67 -9.56 3.67 1.92
CA THR A 67 -9.38 5.13 1.89
C THR A 67 -10.70 5.89 1.70
N SER A 68 -11.68 5.31 0.99
CA SER A 68 -13.01 5.90 0.81
C SER A 68 -13.81 5.88 2.12
N LEU A 69 -13.68 4.81 2.91
CA LEU A 69 -14.34 4.67 4.20
C LEU A 69 -13.76 5.60 5.27
N LYS A 70 -12.45 5.87 5.25
CA LYS A 70 -11.78 6.76 6.22
C LYS A 70 -11.89 8.26 5.88
N LYS A 71 -12.33 8.59 4.66
CA LYS A 71 -12.62 9.97 4.23
C LYS A 71 -14.04 10.44 4.58
N SER A 72 -14.93 9.54 5.01
CA SER A 72 -16.26 9.86 5.56
C SER A 72 -16.20 10.03 7.07
#